data_AF-X1PBP6-F1
#
_entry.id   AF-X1PBP6-F1
#
_cell.length_a   1.000
_cell.length_b   1.000
_cell.length_c   1.000
_cell.angle_alpha   90.00
_cell.angle_beta   90.00
_cell.angle_gamma   90.00
#
_symmetry.space_group_name_H-M   'P 1'
#
loop_
_entity.id
_entity.type
_entity.pdbx_description
1 polymer ?
#
loop_
_entity_poly.entity_id
_entity_poly.type
_entity_poly.pdbx_seq_one_letter_code
_entity_poly.pdbx_strand_id
1 'polypeptide(L)'
;MSQVFNVYCDESCHLENDRQKGMVLGAVWCPLEKTRDISKNIHGIKTRNGLNPKFEIKWAKVSPAKIEFYRDLIKYFFLHLIYFI
;
A
#
# COMPACT_ATOMS: atom_id res chain seq x y z
N MET A 1 5.43 19.50 21.07
CA MET A 1 4.93 18.10 21.07
C MET A 1 5.78 17.31 20.09
N SER A 2 6.23 16.11 20.45
CA SER A 2 6.97 15.24 19.52
C SER A 2 6.00 14.65 18.50
N GLN A 3 6.30 14.80 17.21
CA GLN A 3 5.54 14.15 16.14
C GLN A 3 5.92 12.67 16.07
N VAL A 4 4.93 11.78 16.06
CA VAL A 4 5.13 10.33 15.96
C VAL A 4 4.83 9.88 14.54
N PHE A 5 5.74 9.12 13.94
CA PHE A 5 5.59 8.54 12.61
C PHE A 5 5.52 7.03 12.69
N ASN A 6 4.58 6.44 11.94
CA ASN A 6 4.58 5.01 11.67
C ASN A 6 5.37 4.77 10.39
N VAL A 7 6.33 3.85 10.46
CA VAL A 7 7.11 3.37 9.30
C VAL A 7 6.72 1.93 9.04
N TYR A 8 6.34 1.63 7.80
CA TYR A 8 5.93 0.31 7.34
C TYR A 8 6.94 -0.17 6.32
N CYS A 9 7.62 -1.28 6.63
CA CYS A 9 8.66 -1.86 5.79
C CYS A 9 8.19 -3.18 5.17
N ASP A 10 8.67 -3.48 3.97
CA ASP A 10 8.46 -4.76 3.30
C ASP A 10 9.73 -5.17 2.53
N GLU A 11 10.00 -6.48 2.50
CA GLU A 11 11.19 -7.05 1.89
C GLU A 11 10.86 -7.86 0.64
N SER A 12 11.57 -7.59 -0.45
CA SER A 12 11.54 -8.41 -1.67
C SER A 12 12.87 -9.12 -1.87
N CYS A 13 12.80 -10.36 -2.35
CA CYS A 13 13.98 -11.20 -2.65
C CYS A 13 14.86 -11.46 -1.42
N HIS A 14 14.24 -11.78 -0.27
CA HIS A 14 14.93 -11.95 1.02
C HIS A 14 15.22 -13.42 1.38
N LEU A 15 14.81 -14.38 0.54
CA LEU A 15 14.97 -15.80 0.86
C LEU A 15 16.31 -16.32 0.33
N GLU A 16 17.04 -17.04 1.18
CA GLU A 16 18.39 -17.56 0.89
C GLU A 16 18.49 -18.38 -0.41
N ASN A 17 17.38 -18.99 -0.87
CA ASN A 17 17.34 -19.87 -2.04
C ASN A 17 16.34 -19.41 -3.14
N ASP A 18 15.96 -18.14 -3.19
CA ASP A 18 15.02 -17.63 -4.22
C ASP A 18 15.64 -17.34 -5.60
N ARG A 19 16.96 -17.58 -5.74
CA ARG A 19 17.77 -17.36 -6.95
C ARG A 19 17.84 -15.89 -7.40
N GLN A 20 17.50 -14.95 -6.52
CA GLN A 20 17.60 -13.53 -6.81
C GLN A 20 19.01 -13.02 -6.48
N LYS A 21 19.48 -12.03 -7.26
CA LYS A 21 20.86 -11.50 -7.14
C LYS A 21 20.98 -10.39 -6.10
N GLY A 22 19.87 -9.89 -5.58
CA GLY A 22 19.84 -8.81 -4.61
C GLY A 22 18.49 -8.74 -3.91
N MET A 23 18.53 -8.22 -2.69
CA MET A 23 17.35 -7.99 -1.83
C MET A 23 16.98 -6.50 -1.89
N VAL A 24 15.68 -6.21 -1.85
CA VAL A 24 15.16 -4.85 -1.78
C VAL A 24 14.35 -4.68 -0.49
N LEU A 25 14.63 -3.60 0.22
CA LEU A 25 13.82 -3.11 1.34
C LEU A 25 13.06 -1.88 0.90
N GLY A 26 11.73 -1.94 0.96
CA GLY A 26 10.87 -0.79 0.71
C GLY A 26 10.28 -0.30 2.03
N ALA A 27 10.16 1.02 2.19
CA ALA A 27 9.48 1.61 3.33
C ALA A 27 8.52 2.73 2.91
N VAL A 28 7.38 2.81 3.56
CA VAL A 28 6.46 3.95 3.50
C VAL A 28 6.18 4.44 4.91
N TRP A 29 5.99 5.74 5.09
CA TRP A 29 5.74 6.30 6.42
C TRP A 29 4.65 7.36 6.40
N CYS A 30 3.99 7.53 7.55
CA CYS A 30 3.01 8.59 7.73
C CYS A 30 2.93 9.03 9.21
N PRO A 31 2.49 10.27 9.48
CA PRO A 31 2.16 10.69 10.84
C PRO A 31 1.11 9.77 11.46
N LEU A 32 1.25 9.46 12.75
CA LEU A 32 0.35 8.56 13.47
C LEU A 32 -1.13 8.98 13.29
N GLU A 33 -1.41 10.27 13.37
CA GLU A 33 -2.76 10.84 13.21
C GLU A 33 -3.39 10.60 11.84
N LYS A 34 -2.58 10.40 10.79
CA LYS A 34 -3.06 10.14 9.42
C LYS A 34 -3.41 8.66 9.18
N THR A 35 -2.89 7.74 10.00
CA THR A 35 -3.04 6.29 9.79
C THR A 35 -4.51 5.88 9.64
N ARG A 36 -5.39 6.39 10.52
CA ARG A 36 -6.82 6.04 10.51
C ARG A 36 -7.53 6.56 9.26
N ASP A 37 -7.23 7.79 8.85
CA ASP A 37 -7.85 8.41 7.68
C ASP A 37 -7.41 7.73 6.39
N ILE A 38 -6.13 7.38 6.29
CA ILE A 38 -5.57 6.61 5.17
C ILE A 38 -6.29 5.26 5.06
N SER A 39 -6.42 4.53 6.16
CA SER A 39 -7.12 3.25 6.19
C SER A 39 -8.58 3.40 5.73
N LYS A 40 -9.32 4.37 6.26
CA LYS A 40 -10.71 4.65 5.84
C LYS A 40 -10.82 4.97 4.35
N ASN A 41 -9.92 5.79 3.80
CA ASN A 41 -9.92 6.14 2.39
C ASN A 41 -9.69 4.91 1.50
N ILE A 42 -8.75 4.04 1.86
CA ILE A 42 -8.49 2.79 1.14
C ILE A 42 -9.73 1.88 1.19
N HIS A 43 -10.42 1.78 2.34
CA HIS A 43 -11.69 1.05 2.43
C HIS A 43 -12.76 1.66 1.50
N GLY A 44 -12.85 3.00 1.43
CA GLY A 44 -13.74 3.69 0.51
C GLY A 44 -13.42 3.39 -0.96
N ILE A 45 -12.14 3.31 -1.34
CA ILE A 45 -11.71 2.93 -2.69
C ILE A 45 -12.15 1.50 -3.01
N LYS A 46 -11.99 0.55 -2.08
CA LYS A 46 -12.47 -0.83 -2.26
C LYS A 46 -13.97 -0.87 -2.51
N THR A 47 -14.76 -0.24 -1.64
CA THR A 47 -16.23 -0.25 -1.75
C THR A 47 -16.71 0.38 -3.05
N ARG A 48 -16.13 1.52 -3.46
CA ARG A 48 -16.49 2.22 -4.71
C ARG A 48 -16.24 1.36 -5.95
N ASN A 49 -15.24 0.49 -5.89
CA ASN A 49 -14.90 -0.47 -6.95
C ASN A 49 -15.58 -1.83 -6.77
N GLY A 50 -16.63 -1.92 -5.94
CA GLY A 50 -17.40 -3.16 -5.74
C GLY A 50 -16.67 -4.26 -4.97
N LEU A 51 -15.57 -3.93 -4.27
CA LEU A 51 -14.82 -4.89 -3.47
C LEU A 51 -15.26 -4.84 -2.01
N ASN A 52 -15.22 -6.00 -1.36
CA ASN A 52 -15.39 -6.08 0.09
C ASN A 52 -14.33 -5.20 0.78
N PRO A 53 -14.67 -4.35 1.76
CA PRO A 53 -13.69 -3.54 2.47
C PRO A 53 -12.56 -4.36 3.14
N LYS A 54 -12.86 -5.60 3.52
CA LYS A 54 -11.91 -6.59 4.07
C LYS A 54 -11.08 -7.32 3.01
N PHE A 55 -11.26 -7.02 1.72
CA PHE A 55 -10.50 -7.63 0.64
C PHE A 55 -9.01 -7.37 0.82
N GLU A 56 -8.22 -8.45 0.79
CA GLU A 56 -6.77 -8.39 0.87
C GLU A 56 -6.19 -8.01 -0.51
N ILE A 57 -5.52 -6.86 -0.54
CA ILE A 57 -4.88 -6.30 -1.74
C ILE A 57 -3.57 -7.05 -1.98
N LYS A 58 -3.37 -7.59 -3.18
CA LYS A 58 -2.10 -8.20 -3.61
C LYS A 58 -1.81 -7.84 -5.05
N TRP A 59 -0.58 -7.47 -5.38
CA TRP A 59 -0.18 -7.21 -6.77
C TRP A 59 -0.36 -8.43 -7.68
N ALA A 60 -0.20 -9.65 -7.15
CA ALA A 60 -0.50 -10.89 -7.87
C ALA A 60 -2.00 -11.08 -8.21
N LYS A 61 -2.92 -10.30 -7.62
CA LYS A 61 -4.37 -10.33 -7.89
C LYS A 61 -4.82 -9.24 -8.88
N VAL A 62 -3.88 -8.55 -9.54
CA VAL A 62 -4.18 -7.59 -10.61
C VAL A 62 -4.76 -8.35 -11.80
N SER A 63 -5.89 -7.86 -12.33
CA SER A 63 -6.60 -8.46 -13.46
C SER A 63 -7.45 -7.41 -14.16
N PRO A 64 -7.87 -7.65 -15.42
CA PRO A 64 -8.75 -6.72 -16.14
C PRO A 64 -10.03 -6.37 -15.35
N ALA A 65 -10.61 -7.34 -14.65
CA ALA A 65 -11.82 -7.16 -13.85
C ALA A 65 -11.65 -6.21 -12.63
N LYS A 66 -10.41 -5.93 -12.21
CA LYS A 66 -10.11 -5.09 -11.04
C LYS A 66 -9.20 -3.91 -11.38
N ILE A 67 -8.96 -3.63 -12.66
CA ILE A 67 -7.96 -2.65 -13.08
C ILE A 67 -8.26 -1.24 -12.54
N GLU A 68 -9.52 -0.84 -12.53
CA GLU A 68 -9.94 0.47 -12.03
C GLU A 68 -9.69 0.61 -10.52
N PHE A 69 -9.90 -0.45 -9.73
CA PHE A 69 -9.54 -0.46 -8.31
C PHE A 69 -8.05 -0.17 -8.08
N TYR A 70 -7.17 -0.85 -8.84
CA TYR A 70 -5.73 -0.64 -8.68
C TYR A 70 -5.29 0.74 -9.18
N ARG A 71 -5.92 1.27 -10.25
CA ARG A 71 -5.70 2.65 -10.72
C ARG A 71 -6.08 3.67 -9.66
N ASP A 72 -7.26 3.53 -9.05
CA ASP A 72 -7.71 4.40 -7.96
C ASP A 72 -6.77 4.34 -6.75
N LEU A 73 -6.30 3.14 -6.39
CA LEU A 73 -5.37 2.94 -5.29
C LEU A 73 -4.03 3.63 -5.56
N ILE A 74 -3.47 3.46 -6.76
CA ILE A 74 -2.22 4.10 -7.19
C ILE A 74 -2.38 5.63 -7.23
N LYS A 75 -3.49 6.12 -7.78
CA LYS A 75 -3.81 7.56 -7.81
C LYS A 75 -3.89 8.12 -6.39
N TYR A 76 -4.58 7.43 -5.48
CA TYR A 76 -4.65 7.83 -4.08
C TYR A 76 -3.26 7.88 -3.43
N PHE A 77 -2.43 6.88 -3.71
CA PHE A 77 -1.05 6.82 -3.23
C PHE A 77 -0.25 8.06 -3.66
N PHE A 78 -0.24 8.40 -4.94
CA PHE A 78 0.52 9.56 -5.43
C PHE A 78 -0.07 10.92 -5.02
N LEU A 79 -1.38 11.02 -4.78
CA LEU A 79 -2.00 12.29 -4.37
C LEU A 79 -1.93 12.55 -2.86
N HIS A 80 -1.90 11.52 -2.03
CA HIS A 80 -2.09 11.65 -0.58
C HIS A 80 -1.02 11.00 0.29
N LEU A 81 -0.16 10.13 -0.27
CA LEU A 81 0.78 9.31 0.49
C LEU A 81 2.26 9.53 0.15
N ILE A 82 2.62 10.45 -0.76
CA ILE A 82 4.03 10.67 -1.10
C ILE A 82 4.75 11.35 0.08
N TYR A 83 5.31 10.52 0.94
CA TYR A 83 6.50 10.77 1.74
C TYR A 83 7.46 9.60 1.48
N PHE A 84 8.03 9.54 0.28
CA PHE A 84 9.04 8.53 -0.08
C PHE A 84 10.43 9.01 0.35
N ILE A 85 11.24 8.09 0.86
CA ILE A 85 12.72 8.16 0.80
C ILE A 85 13.14 7.27 -0.38
#